data_AF-A0A8S9YLD4-F1
#
_entry.id   AF-A0A8S9YLD4-F1
#
_cell.length_a   1.000
_cell.length_b   1.000
_cell.length_c   1.000
_cell.angle_alpha   90.00
_cell.angle_beta   90.00
_cell.angle_gamma   90.00
#
_symmetry.space_group_name_H-M   'P 1'
#
loop_
_entity.id
_entity.type
_entity.pdbx_description
1 polymer ?
#
loop_
_entity_poly.entity_id
_entity_poly.type
_entity_poly.pdbx_seq_one_letter_code
_entity_poly.pdbx_strand_id
1 'polypeptide(L)'
;MSNRHSERFAVNDDEDDIYNPKSKEFCQACVDVSTFASLRGGKKWLEARTKLNMSKFPPKLDSRDALSGWLCMQHNLVNQKIHKPIFDCSRVLERWRYGWKDGSCNLPDLD
;
A
#
# COMPACT_ATOMS: atom_id res chain seq x y z
N MET A 1 55.35 -9.20 1.36
CA MET A 1 54.91 -7.79 1.20
C MET A 1 53.94 -7.78 0.01
N SER A 2 52.65 -7.51 0.07
CA SER A 2 51.76 -6.92 1.06
C SER A 2 50.39 -7.59 0.91
N ASN A 3 49.84 -8.08 2.02
CA ASN A 3 48.42 -8.41 2.16
C ASN A 3 47.61 -7.12 2.06
N ARG A 4 46.57 -7.09 1.22
CA ARG A 4 45.47 -6.15 1.38
C ARG A 4 44.16 -6.92 1.51
N HIS A 5 43.72 -7.00 2.76
CA HIS A 5 42.32 -7.10 3.13
C HIS A 5 41.50 -6.10 2.31
N SER A 6 40.38 -6.55 1.74
CA SER A 6 39.15 -5.78 1.76
C SER A 6 38.03 -6.78 1.90
N GLU A 7 37.47 -6.76 3.10
CA GLU A 7 36.43 -7.66 3.56
C GLU A 7 35.23 -7.60 2.62
N ARG A 8 34.83 -8.78 2.15
CA ARG A 8 33.46 -9.02 1.74
C ARG A 8 32.62 -8.78 2.99
N PHE A 9 32.13 -7.56 3.15
CA PHE A 9 31.05 -7.26 4.08
C PHE A 9 29.92 -8.22 3.71
N ALA A 10 29.77 -9.27 4.50
CA ALA A 10 28.47 -9.91 4.64
C ALA A 10 27.59 -8.82 5.27
N VAL A 11 26.94 -8.02 4.43
CA VAL A 11 25.76 -7.30 4.87
C VAL A 11 24.84 -8.41 5.36
N ASN A 12 24.49 -8.38 6.63
CA ASN A 12 23.45 -9.25 7.15
C ASN A 12 22.15 -8.80 6.45
N ASP A 13 21.90 -9.31 5.24
CA ASP A 13 20.74 -8.97 4.41
C ASP A 13 19.42 -9.20 5.16
N ASP A 14 19.45 -10.02 6.22
CA ASP A 14 18.30 -10.34 7.06
C ASP A 14 17.87 -9.19 7.99
N GLU A 15 18.75 -8.24 8.35
CA GLU A 15 18.38 -7.15 9.27
C GLU A 15 17.55 -6.06 8.59
N ASP A 16 17.77 -5.80 7.30
CA ASP A 16 17.12 -4.73 6.53
C ASP A 16 16.08 -5.26 5.51
N ASP A 17 15.77 -6.57 5.54
CA ASP A 17 14.75 -7.17 4.69
C ASP A 17 13.33 -6.77 5.12
N ILE A 18 12.72 -5.85 4.37
CA ILE A 18 11.36 -5.36 4.59
C ILE A 18 10.26 -6.45 4.54
N TYR A 19 10.55 -7.63 4.00
CA TYR A 19 9.64 -8.77 3.93
C TYR A 19 9.85 -9.80 5.06
N ASN A 20 10.95 -9.71 5.80
CA ASN A 20 11.24 -10.62 6.91
C ASN A 20 10.58 -10.13 8.20
N PRO A 21 9.64 -10.87 8.83
CA PRO A 21 8.96 -10.44 10.06
C PRO A 21 9.88 -10.27 11.28
N LYS A 22 11.14 -10.71 11.18
CA LYS A 22 12.17 -10.54 12.23
C LYS A 22 13.10 -9.36 11.96
N SER A 23 13.02 -8.72 10.79
CA SER A 23 13.81 -7.54 10.43
C SER A 23 13.29 -6.31 11.17
N LYS A 24 14.19 -5.38 11.51
CA LYS A 24 13.84 -4.06 12.06
C LYS A 24 13.16 -3.16 11.03
N GLU A 25 13.40 -3.41 9.75
CA GLU A 25 12.80 -2.73 8.60
C GLU A 25 11.51 -3.45 8.13
N PHE A 26 11.06 -4.47 8.87
CA PHE A 26 9.88 -5.23 8.52
C PHE A 26 8.66 -4.33 8.37
N CYS A 27 8.00 -4.48 7.22
CA CYS A 27 6.87 -3.68 6.84
C CYS A 27 5.66 -4.59 6.56
N GLN A 28 4.85 -4.83 7.59
CA GLN A 28 3.64 -5.66 7.46
C GLN A 28 2.72 -5.15 6.33
N ALA A 29 2.56 -3.82 6.22
CA ALA A 29 1.77 -3.21 5.16
C ALA A 29 2.33 -3.49 3.74
N CYS A 30 3.65 -3.61 3.59
CA CYS A 30 4.29 -3.98 2.33
C CYS A 30 3.91 -5.41 1.93
N VAL A 31 3.99 -6.33 2.89
CA VAL A 31 3.62 -7.74 2.70
C VAL A 31 2.13 -7.85 2.39
N ASP A 32 1.28 -7.21 3.17
CA ASP A 32 -0.17 -7.29 2.98
C ASP A 32 -0.59 -6.71 1.63
N VAL A 33 -0.06 -5.55 1.21
CA VAL A 33 -0.39 -4.94 -0.08
C VAL A 33 0.12 -5.78 -1.27
N SER A 34 1.30 -6.39 -1.15
CA SER A 34 1.87 -7.23 -2.21
C SER A 34 1.17 -8.59 -2.33
N THR A 35 0.71 -9.16 -1.21
CA THR A 35 0.07 -10.48 -1.16
C THR A 35 -1.46 -10.42 -1.24
N PHE A 36 -2.08 -9.24 -1.07
CA PHE A 36 -3.53 -9.05 -1.11
C PHE A 36 -4.19 -9.70 -2.34
N ALA A 37 -3.52 -9.61 -3.48
CA ALA A 37 -4.02 -10.15 -4.74
C ALA A 37 -3.88 -11.69 -4.86
N SER A 38 -3.15 -12.33 -3.94
CA SER A 38 -3.03 -13.79 -3.82
C SER A 38 -4.10 -14.39 -2.90
N LEU A 39 -4.77 -13.58 -2.07
CA LEU A 39 -5.74 -14.04 -1.08
C LEU A 39 -7.16 -14.30 -1.64
N ARG A 40 -7.50 -13.78 -2.84
CA ARG A 40 -8.84 -14.00 -3.43
C ARG A 40 -8.83 -15.19 -4.40
N GLY A 41 -9.16 -16.36 -3.89
CA GLY A 41 -9.39 -17.58 -4.66
C GLY A 41 -10.62 -17.48 -5.56
N GLY A 42 -10.43 -17.29 -6.87
CA GLY A 42 -11.49 -17.35 -7.86
C GLY A 42 -10.97 -17.12 -9.27
N LYS A 43 -10.79 -18.20 -10.03
CA LYS A 43 -10.22 -18.20 -11.40
C LYS A 43 -10.94 -17.27 -12.39
N LYS A 44 -12.20 -16.91 -12.13
CA LYS A 44 -13.03 -16.03 -12.98
C LYS A 44 -12.76 -14.53 -12.80
N TRP A 45 -12.18 -14.11 -11.67
CA TRP A 45 -11.75 -12.72 -11.44
C TRP A 45 -10.28 -12.48 -11.81
N LEU A 46 -9.53 -13.56 -12.04
CA LEU A 46 -8.09 -13.55 -12.32
C LEU A 46 -7.76 -12.88 -13.66
N GLU A 47 -8.65 -12.94 -14.65
CA GLU A 47 -8.44 -12.36 -15.99
C GLU A 47 -8.73 -10.85 -16.03
N ALA A 48 -9.57 -10.33 -15.13
CA ALA A 48 -9.88 -8.90 -15.04
C ALA A 48 -8.82 -8.09 -14.27
N ARG A 49 -7.73 -8.73 -13.81
CA ARG A 49 -6.64 -8.09 -13.06
C ARG A 49 -6.10 -6.89 -13.83
N THR A 50 -6.48 -5.69 -13.39
CA THR A 50 -5.51 -4.60 -13.34
C THR A 50 -4.49 -5.07 -12.31
N LYS A 51 -3.40 -5.72 -12.73
CA LYS A 51 -2.27 -5.91 -11.83
C LYS A 51 -1.97 -4.52 -11.28
N LEU A 52 -2.11 -4.32 -9.98
CA LEU A 52 -1.57 -3.14 -9.32
C LEU A 52 -0.13 -3.05 -9.80
N ASN A 53 0.19 -1.98 -10.52
CA ASN A 53 1.48 -1.89 -11.17
C ASN A 53 2.49 -1.41 -10.14
N MET A 54 2.78 -2.28 -9.15
CA MET A 54 3.61 -1.97 -7.99
C MET A 54 5.04 -1.64 -8.40
N SER A 55 5.51 -2.13 -9.55
CA SER A 55 6.80 -1.74 -10.11
C SER A 55 6.80 -0.32 -10.68
N LYS A 56 5.68 0.15 -11.26
CA LYS A 56 5.55 1.55 -11.73
C LYS A 56 5.13 2.51 -10.63
N PHE A 57 4.34 2.05 -9.67
CA PHE A 57 3.76 2.84 -8.60
C PHE A 57 3.93 2.10 -7.26
N PRO A 58 5.14 2.06 -6.69
CA PRO A 58 5.37 1.39 -5.42
C PRO A 58 4.51 2.02 -4.31
N PRO A 59 4.02 1.21 -3.34
CA PRO A 59 3.28 1.72 -2.18
C PRO A 59 4.06 2.82 -1.45
N LYS A 60 3.36 3.86 -1.04
CA LYS A 60 3.91 4.92 -0.18
C LYS A 60 3.50 4.62 1.26
N LEU A 61 4.48 4.38 2.12
CA LEU A 61 4.26 3.80 3.45
C LEU A 61 4.85 4.66 4.58
N ASP A 62 5.35 5.85 4.22
CA ASP A 62 6.00 6.78 5.15
C ASP A 62 5.02 7.35 6.19
N SER A 63 3.72 7.34 5.88
CA SER A 63 2.66 7.77 6.79
C SER A 63 1.31 7.20 6.39
N ARG A 64 0.36 7.28 7.31
CA ARG A 64 -1.05 6.93 7.05
C ARG A 64 -1.62 7.70 5.86
N ASP A 65 -1.32 9.00 5.77
CA ASP A 65 -1.87 9.88 4.74
C ASP A 65 -1.26 9.51 3.38
N ALA A 66 0.04 9.20 3.34
CA ALA A 66 0.72 8.71 2.15
C ALA A 66 0.14 7.37 1.64
N LEU A 67 -0.09 6.40 2.54
CA LEU A 67 -0.69 5.11 2.17
C LEU A 67 -2.15 5.27 1.73
N SER A 68 -2.93 6.09 2.44
CA SER A 68 -4.33 6.36 2.10
C SER A 68 -4.46 7.01 0.72
N GLY A 69 -3.59 7.99 0.43
CA GLY A 69 -3.49 8.62 -0.88
C GLY A 69 -3.09 7.63 -1.98
N TRP A 70 -2.07 6.80 -1.74
CA TRP A 70 -1.65 5.78 -2.70
C TRP A 70 -2.76 4.78 -3.01
N LEU A 71 -3.45 4.24 -2.00
CA LEU A 71 -4.58 3.33 -2.18
C LEU A 71 -5.71 3.97 -3.00
N CYS A 72 -6.03 5.23 -2.72
CA CYS A 72 -7.03 5.97 -3.50
C CYS A 72 -6.64 6.08 -4.98
N MET A 73 -5.39 6.45 -5.26
CA MET A 73 -4.89 6.53 -6.64
C MET A 73 -4.96 5.18 -7.35
N GLN A 74 -4.60 4.08 -6.67
CA GLN A 74 -4.73 2.75 -7.24
C GLN A 74 -6.19 2.37 -7.56
N HIS A 75 -7.13 2.72 -6.68
CA HIS A 75 -8.56 2.54 -6.96
C HIS A 75 -9.02 3.37 -8.17
N ASN A 76 -8.51 4.58 -8.34
CA ASN A 76 -8.85 5.42 -9.49
C ASN A 76 -8.32 4.85 -10.82
N LEU A 77 -7.18 4.17 -10.84
CA LEU A 77 -6.71 3.43 -12.02
C LEU A 77 -7.70 2.33 -12.42
N VAL A 78 -8.27 1.62 -11.43
CA VAL A 78 -9.32 0.63 -11.68
C VAL A 78 -10.58 1.31 -12.19
N ASN A 79 -11.04 2.38 -11.53
CA ASN A 79 -12.21 3.15 -11.94
C ASN A 79 -12.10 3.61 -13.39
N GLN A 80 -10.95 4.14 -13.80
CA GLN A 80 -10.68 4.55 -15.17
C GLN A 80 -10.82 3.38 -16.16
N LYS A 81 -10.26 2.21 -15.83
CA LYS A 81 -10.33 1.00 -16.68
C LYS A 81 -11.75 0.48 -16.83
N ILE A 82 -12.58 0.59 -15.80
CA ILE A 82 -13.97 0.11 -15.80
C ILE A 82 -15.00 1.24 -15.99
N HIS A 83 -14.56 2.41 -16.45
CA HIS A 83 -15.38 3.58 -16.76
C HIS A 83 -16.27 4.05 -15.61
N LYS A 84 -15.76 4.00 -14.37
CA LYS A 84 -16.37 4.63 -13.20
C LYS A 84 -15.81 6.03 -12.97
N PRO A 85 -16.57 6.93 -12.30
CA PRO A 85 -16.07 8.24 -11.90
C PRO A 85 -14.78 8.15 -11.08
N ILE A 86 -13.89 9.13 -11.29
CA ILE A 86 -12.69 9.30 -10.47
C ILE A 86 -13.09 9.88 -9.11
N PHE A 87 -12.58 9.28 -8.05
CA PHE A 87 -12.77 9.78 -6.68
C PHE A 87 -11.73 10.87 -6.38
N ASP A 88 -12.14 11.94 -5.72
CA ASP A 88 -11.23 13.00 -5.25
C ASP A 88 -10.41 12.51 -4.05
N CYS A 89 -9.14 12.16 -4.30
CA CYS A 89 -8.25 11.64 -3.27
C CYS A 89 -7.92 12.63 -2.15
N SER A 90 -8.16 13.94 -2.33
CA SER A 90 -8.02 14.90 -1.23
C SER A 90 -9.02 14.64 -0.09
N ARG A 91 -10.11 13.93 -0.39
CA ARG A 91 -11.20 13.59 0.55
C ARG A 91 -11.16 12.15 1.03
N VAL A 92 -10.07 11.43 0.80
CA VAL A 92 -9.96 10.00 1.16
C VAL A 92 -10.16 9.76 2.66
N LEU A 93 -9.64 10.64 3.51
CA LEU A 93 -9.76 10.50 4.96
C LEU A 93 -11.13 10.94 5.49
N GLU A 94 -11.78 11.91 4.85
CA GLU A 94 -13.19 12.23 5.14
C GLU A 94 -14.05 10.98 4.87
N ARG A 95 -13.85 10.34 3.71
CA ARG A 95 -14.66 9.19 3.30
C ARG A 95 -14.44 7.94 4.14
N TRP A 96 -13.21 7.64 4.56
CA TRP A 96 -12.86 6.33 5.12
C TRP A 96 -12.38 6.36 6.57
N ARG A 97 -12.26 7.53 7.20
CA ARG A 97 -11.80 7.63 8.59
C ARG A 97 -12.61 8.58 9.46
N TYR A 98 -12.73 9.85 9.04
CA TYR A 98 -13.20 10.93 9.89
C TYR A 98 -14.68 11.27 9.70
N GLY A 99 -15.28 10.92 8.57
CA GLY A 99 -16.58 11.45 8.15
C GLY A 99 -16.45 12.76 7.37
N TRP A 100 -17.53 13.15 6.72
CA TRP A 100 -17.58 14.39 5.94
C TRP A 100 -17.60 15.63 6.86
N LYS A 101 -16.94 16.71 6.42
CA LYS A 101 -16.85 17.97 7.20
C LYS A 101 -18.18 18.66 7.44
N ASP A 102 -19.19 18.36 6.61
CA ASP A 102 -20.54 18.89 6.78
C ASP A 102 -21.33 18.19 7.90
N GLY A 103 -20.73 17.20 8.57
CA GLY A 103 -21.37 16.47 9.66
C GLY A 103 -22.44 15.48 9.20
N SER A 104 -22.59 15.23 7.90
CA SER A 104 -23.59 14.29 7.37
C SER A 104 -23.39 12.84 7.82
N CYS A 105 -22.21 12.51 8.36
CA CYS A 105 -21.91 11.22 8.99
C CYS A 105 -21.96 11.25 10.53
N ASN A 106 -22.28 12.38 11.14
CA ASN A 106 -22.44 12.46 12.59
C ASN A 106 -23.75 11.75 12.98
N LEU A 107 -23.68 10.88 13.97
CA LEU A 107 -24.89 10.31 14.56
C LEU A 107 -25.58 11.41 15.38
N PRO A 108 -26.91 11.56 15.27
CA PRO A 108 -27.64 12.71 15.85
C PRO A 108 -27.64 12.80 17.38
N ASP A 109 -27.01 11.89 18.13
CA ASP A 109 -27.12 11.81 19.59
C ASP A 109 -25.79 11.44 20.30
N LEU A 110 -24.64 11.91 19.80
CA LEU A 110 -23.34 11.76 20.47
C LEU A 110 -22.85 13.13 20.98
N ASP A 111 -23.48 13.62 22.04
CA ASP A 111 -22.96 14.69 22.92
C ASP A 111 -22.43 14.08 24.24
#